data_AF-A0A150WQ94-F1
#
_entry.id   AF-A0A150WQ94-F1
#
_cell.length_a   1.000
_cell.length_b   1.000
_cell.length_c   1.000
_cell.angle_alpha   90.00
_cell.angle_beta   90.00
_cell.angle_gamma   90.00
#
_symmetry.space_group_name_H-M   'P 1'
#
loop_
_entity.id
_entity.type
_entity.pdbx_description
1 polymer ?
#
loop_
_entity_poly.entity_id
_entity_poly.type
_entity_poly.pdbx_seq_one_letter_code
_entity_poly.pdbx_strand_id
1 'polypeptide(L)'
;MEACVKKCGDFLKQSREAQGLSQKNISTMLGYNTSQFVSNWERGLSMPPIPTLRKLAKVYKIDAEVLFNVILEAQVESVTQSLKEKFVAEYRRGLGKSSNRSHRA
;
A
#
# COMPACT_ATOMS: atom_id res chain seq x y z
N MET A 1 7.48 -3.89 7.10
CA MET A 1 6.38 -3.63 6.13
C MET A 1 5.71 -2.26 6.32
N GLU A 2 5.82 -1.58 7.46
CA GLU A 2 4.93 -0.44 7.79
C GLU A 2 5.34 0.96 7.30
N ALA A 3 6.61 1.21 6.96
CA ALA A 3 7.10 2.59 6.89
C ALA A 3 6.56 3.44 5.71
N CYS A 4 6.33 2.87 4.52
CA CYS A 4 6.01 3.65 3.31
C CYS A 4 4.56 3.56 2.83
N VAL A 5 3.89 2.42 3.01
CA VAL A 5 2.42 2.37 2.80
C VAL A 5 1.73 3.34 3.75
N LYS A 6 2.28 3.51 4.96
CA LYS A 6 1.88 4.57 5.88
C LYS A 6 2.09 5.98 5.32
N LYS A 7 3.15 6.25 4.53
CA LYS A 7 3.35 7.56 3.88
C LYS A 7 2.24 7.87 2.86
N CYS A 8 1.84 6.89 2.05
CA CYS A 8 0.70 7.07 1.15
C CYS A 8 -0.61 7.26 1.93
N GLY A 9 -0.86 6.45 2.96
CA GLY A 9 -2.05 6.60 3.81
C GLY A 9 -2.12 7.96 4.49
N ASP A 10 -0.99 8.42 5.03
CA ASP A 10 -0.83 9.73 5.66
C ASP A 10 -1.06 10.86 4.63
N PHE A 11 -0.57 10.72 3.39
CA PHE A 11 -0.82 11.68 2.31
C PHE A 11 -2.31 11.78 1.97
N LEU A 12 -3.02 10.66 1.85
CA LEU A 12 -4.47 10.65 1.58
C LEU A 12 -5.24 11.30 2.74
N LYS A 13 -4.86 10.99 3.98
CA LYS A 13 -5.46 11.57 5.18
C LYS A 13 -5.28 13.09 5.22
N GLN A 14 -4.05 13.57 5.02
CA GLN A 14 -3.75 15.01 5.00
C GLN A 14 -4.51 15.73 3.89
N SER A 15 -4.56 15.13 2.69
CA SER A 15 -5.30 15.67 1.56
C SER A 15 -6.81 15.78 1.84
N ARG A 16 -7.37 14.77 2.51
CA ARG A 16 -8.76 14.79 2.97
C ARG A 16 -9.00 15.91 3.99
N GLU A 17 -8.12 16.02 4.98
CA GLU A 17 -8.24 17.00 6.06
C GLU A 17 -8.05 18.44 5.56
N ALA A 18 -7.20 18.64 4.55
CA ALA A 18 -7.04 19.93 3.87
C ALA A 18 -8.31 20.41 3.15
N GLN A 19 -9.20 19.50 2.75
CA GLN A 19 -10.52 19.84 2.23
C GLN A 19 -11.60 19.96 3.31
N GLY A 20 -11.27 19.76 4.60
CA GLY A 20 -12.23 19.78 5.70
C GLY A 20 -13.21 18.60 5.71
N LEU A 21 -12.86 17.49 5.06
CA LEU A 21 -13.76 16.34 4.88
C LEU A 21 -13.51 15.27 5.94
N SER A 22 -14.57 14.65 6.45
CA SER A 22 -14.46 13.43 7.26
C SER A 22 -14.29 12.18 6.37
N GLN A 23 -13.81 11.08 6.93
CA GLN A 23 -13.77 9.79 6.21
C GLN A 23 -15.17 9.36 5.72
N LYS A 24 -16.22 9.70 6.49
CA LYS A 24 -17.62 9.45 6.10
C LYS A 24 -18.05 10.30 4.90
N ASN A 25 -17.60 11.55 4.79
CA ASN A 25 -17.90 12.36 3.61
C ASN A 25 -17.32 11.71 2.35
N ILE A 26 -16.08 11.23 2.41
CA ILE A 26 -15.43 10.54 1.30
C ILE A 26 -16.14 9.24 0.95
N SER A 27 -16.48 8.41 1.94
CA SER A 27 -17.22 7.17 1.65
C SER A 27 -18.55 7.47 0.94
N THR A 28 -19.31 8.47 1.39
CA THR A 28 -20.56 8.87 0.76
C THR A 28 -20.35 9.37 -0.68
N MET A 29 -19.34 10.22 -0.92
CA MET A 29 -19.01 10.71 -2.27
C MET A 29 -18.57 9.60 -3.23
N LEU A 30 -17.96 8.54 -2.70
CA LEU A 30 -17.53 7.39 -3.49
C LEU A 30 -18.64 6.35 -3.70
N GLY A 31 -19.77 6.47 -3.01
CA GLY A 31 -20.90 5.53 -3.06
C GLY A 31 -20.79 4.35 -2.08
N TYR A 32 -19.98 4.48 -1.03
CA TYR A 32 -19.84 3.47 0.01
C TYR A 32 -20.71 3.78 1.23
N ASN A 33 -21.28 2.74 1.81
CA ASN A 33 -22.12 2.83 3.01
C ASN A 33 -21.32 3.04 4.30
N THR A 34 -20.02 2.69 4.31
CA THR A 34 -19.16 2.77 5.49
C THR A 34 -17.83 3.46 5.18
N SER A 35 -17.23 4.06 6.20
CA SER A 35 -15.89 4.67 6.13
C SER A 35 -14.75 3.67 6.22
N GLN A 36 -15.04 2.36 6.30
CA GLN A 36 -14.02 1.33 6.54
C GLN A 36 -12.95 1.30 5.45
N PHE A 37 -13.34 1.45 4.18
CA PHE A 37 -12.39 1.48 3.07
C PHE A 37 -11.44 2.68 3.19
N VAL A 38 -11.98 3.87 3.44
CA VAL A 38 -11.18 5.10 3.63
C VAL A 38 -10.22 4.94 4.81
N SER A 39 -10.70 4.40 5.93
CA SER A 39 -9.86 4.10 7.10
C SER A 39 -8.76 3.07 6.81
N ASN A 40 -9.04 2.04 6.01
CA ASN A 40 -8.03 1.05 5.62
C ASN A 40 -6.94 1.69 4.74
N TRP A 41 -7.31 2.58 3.82
CA TRP A 41 -6.35 3.30 2.97
C TRP A 41 -5.46 4.24 3.79
N GLU A 42 -6.06 5.03 4.67
CA GLU A 42 -5.33 6.00 5.50
C GLU A 42 -4.39 5.32 6.52
N ARG A 43 -4.69 4.08 6.92
CA ARG A 43 -3.82 3.27 7.78
C ARG A 43 -2.83 2.39 7.01
N GLY A 44 -2.88 2.42 5.68
CA GLY A 44 -2.03 1.59 4.83
C GLY A 44 -2.32 0.09 4.90
N LEU A 45 -3.51 -0.31 5.31
CA LEU A 45 -3.93 -1.72 5.31
C LEU A 45 -4.34 -2.22 3.93
N SER A 46 -4.78 -1.32 3.06
CA SER A 46 -5.11 -1.61 1.67
C SER A 46 -4.94 -0.37 0.82
N MET A 47 -4.99 -0.53 -0.50
CA MET A 47 -4.84 0.57 -1.45
C MET A 47 -6.18 0.89 -2.13
N PRO A 48 -6.44 2.17 -2.44
CA PRO A 48 -7.61 2.53 -3.24
C PRO A 48 -7.49 1.95 -4.66
N PRO A 49 -8.56 1.40 -5.24
CA PRO A 49 -8.58 0.98 -6.65
C PRO A 49 -8.30 2.15 -7.61
N ILE A 50 -7.75 1.89 -8.79
CA ILE A 50 -7.46 2.91 -9.83
C ILE A 50 -8.68 3.82 -10.13
N PRO A 51 -9.91 3.30 -10.33
CA PRO A 51 -11.07 4.17 -10.56
C PRO A 51 -11.40 5.09 -9.38
N THR A 52 -11.09 4.64 -8.17
CA THR A 52 -11.25 5.39 -6.93
C THR A 52 -10.19 6.48 -6.81
N LEU A 53 -8.94 6.20 -7.15
CA LEU A 53 -7.86 7.20 -7.17
C LEU A 53 -8.22 8.40 -8.05
N ARG A 54 -8.82 8.18 -9.22
CA ARG A 54 -9.33 9.27 -10.08
C ARG A 54 -10.38 10.14 -9.38
N LYS A 55 -11.29 9.53 -8.60
CA LYS A 55 -12.29 10.29 -7.82
C LYS A 55 -11.64 11.05 -6.68
N LEU A 56 -10.69 10.43 -5.98
CA LEU A 56 -9.94 11.05 -4.88
C LEU A 56 -9.13 12.26 -5.37
N ALA A 57 -8.43 12.16 -6.50
CA ALA A 57 -7.70 13.29 -7.10
C ALA A 57 -8.62 14.50 -7.31
N LYS A 58 -9.83 14.28 -7.84
CA LYS A 58 -10.82 15.35 -8.06
C LYS A 58 -11.32 15.95 -6.75
N VAL A 59 -11.71 15.11 -5.78
CA VAL A 59 -12.26 15.56 -4.49
C VAL A 59 -11.20 16.31 -3.67
N TYR A 60 -9.97 15.81 -3.67
CA TYR A 60 -8.86 16.39 -2.93
C TYR A 60 -8.15 17.52 -3.66
N LYS A 61 -8.52 17.82 -4.91
CA LYS A 61 -7.88 18.82 -5.77
C LYS A 61 -6.37 18.58 -5.92
N ILE A 62 -5.99 17.31 -6.06
CA ILE A 62 -4.61 16.88 -6.27
C ILE A 62 -4.41 16.64 -7.75
N ASP A 63 -3.27 17.09 -8.27
CA ASP A 63 -2.86 16.74 -9.62
C ASP A 63 -2.73 15.21 -9.80
N ALA A 64 -3.17 14.72 -10.95
CA ALA A 64 -3.23 13.27 -11.20
C ALA A 64 -1.84 12.63 -11.19
N GLU A 65 -0.82 13.34 -11.68
CA GLU A 65 0.56 12.84 -11.73
C GLU A 65 1.19 12.84 -10.34
N VAL A 66 0.91 13.86 -9.52
CA VAL A 66 1.30 13.87 -8.10
C VAL A 66 0.72 12.68 -7.35
N LEU A 67 -0.60 12.44 -7.47
CA LEU A 67 -1.23 11.31 -6.80
C LEU A 67 -0.67 9.98 -7.32
N PHE A 68 -0.43 9.86 -8.63
CA PHE A 68 0.15 8.67 -9.23
C PHE A 68 1.55 8.38 -8.67
N ASN A 69 2.43 9.37 -8.58
CA ASN A 69 3.79 9.20 -8.08
C ASN A 69 3.82 8.74 -6.63
N VAL A 70 3.00 9.34 -5.75
CA VAL A 70 2.88 8.92 -4.34
C VAL A 70 2.44 7.46 -4.24
N ILE A 71 1.49 7.04 -5.07
CA ILE A 71 0.99 5.66 -5.09
C ILE A 71 2.05 4.71 -5.64
N LEU A 72 2.73 5.09 -6.72
CA LEU A 72 3.78 4.30 -7.37
C LEU A 72 4.93 4.02 -6.42
N GLU A 73 5.44 5.04 -5.73
CA GLU A 73 6.52 4.92 -4.75
C GLU A 73 6.16 3.92 -3.64
N ALA A 74 4.95 4.03 -3.08
CA ALA A 74 4.47 3.12 -2.05
C ALA A 74 4.35 1.66 -2.54
N GLN A 75 3.92 1.46 -3.79
CA GLN A 75 3.78 0.13 -4.40
C GLN A 75 5.14 -0.50 -4.71
N VAL A 76 6.07 0.25 -5.31
CA VAL A 76 7.41 -0.22 -5.65
C VAL A 76 8.13 -0.69 -4.40
N GLU A 77 8.05 0.06 -3.29
CA GLU A 77 8.70 -0.33 -2.05
C GLU A 77 8.10 -1.61 -1.45
N SER A 78 6.76 -1.71 -1.41
CA SER A 78 6.05 -2.90 -0.92
C SER A 78 6.42 -4.17 -1.70
N VAL A 79 6.36 -4.08 -3.03
CA VAL A 79 6.74 -5.18 -3.92
C VAL A 79 8.22 -5.52 -3.73
N THR A 80 9.11 -4.53 -3.70
CA THR A 80 10.55 -4.73 -3.48
C THR A 80 10.82 -5.49 -2.19
N GLN A 81 10.19 -5.09 -1.08
CA GLN A 81 10.40 -5.73 0.21
C GLN A 81 9.88 -7.18 0.21
N SER A 82 8.67 -7.41 -0.30
CA SER A 82 8.10 -8.76 -0.37
C SER A 82 8.92 -9.70 -1.26
N LEU A 83 9.46 -9.20 -2.38
CA LEU A 83 10.31 -9.97 -3.27
C LEU A 83 11.64 -10.32 -2.60
N LYS A 84 12.28 -9.36 -1.91
CA LYS A 84 13.51 -9.60 -1.13
C LYS A 84 13.29 -10.67 -0.07
N GLU A 85 12.21 -10.57 0.70
CA GLU A 85 11.88 -11.53 1.76
C GLU A 85 11.68 -12.95 1.20
N LYS A 86 10.88 -13.08 0.14
CA LYS A 86 10.64 -14.36 -0.53
C LYS A 86 11.93 -14.94 -1.11
N PHE A 87 12.71 -14.13 -1.82
CA PHE A 87 13.97 -14.56 -2.41
C PHE A 87 14.95 -15.06 -1.36
N VAL A 88 15.14 -14.30 -0.26
CA VAL A 88 16.05 -14.69 0.83
C VAL A 88 15.57 -15.98 1.52
N ALA A 89 14.26 -16.14 1.73
CA ALA A 89 13.70 -17.35 2.31
C ALA A 89 13.96 -18.59 1.42
N GLU A 90 13.73 -18.47 0.11
CA GLU A 90 14.01 -19.55 -0.85
C GLU A 90 15.50 -19.88 -0.94
N TYR A 91 16.36 -18.87 -1.00
CA TYR A 91 17.82 -19.08 -1.05
C TYR A 91 18.33 -19.83 0.20
N ARG A 92 17.85 -19.47 1.39
CA ARG A 92 18.20 -20.15 2.65
C ARG A 92 17.73 -21.61 2.67
N ARG A 93 16.54 -21.91 2.14
CA ARG A 93 16.02 -23.29 2.01
C ARG A 93 16.91 -24.16 1.11
N GLY A 94 17.52 -23.58 0.07
CA GLY A 94 18.44 -24.28 -0.83
C GLY A 94 19.74 -24.72 -0.16
N LEU A 95 20.33 -23.89 0.71
CA LEU A 95 21.60 -24.19 1.39
C LEU A 95 21.51 -25.34 2.41
N GLY A 96 20.35 -25.53 3.04
CA GLY A 96 20.13 -26.59 4.04
C GLY A 96 20.07 -28.02 3.48
N LYS A 97 19.99 -28.20 2.15
CA LYS A 97 19.89 -29.53 1.52
C LYS A 97 21.23 -30.15 1.13
N SER A 98 22.35 -29.43 1.27
CA SER A 98 23.68 -29.89 0.81
C SER A 98 24.54 -30.58 1.89
N SER A 99 24.20 -30.52 3.18
CA SER A 99 25.09 -31.06 4.24
C SER A 99 24.80 -32.50 4.69
N ASN A 100 23.78 -33.19 4.18
CA ASN A 100 23.39 -34.54 4.63
C ASN A 100 23.56 -35.65 3.55
N ARG A 101 24.65 -35.58 2.77
CA ARG A 101 25.14 -36.70 1.94
C ARG A 101 26.62 -36.97 2.20
N SER A 102 26.97 -37.35 3.42
CA SER A 102 28.20 -38.10 3.69
C SER A 102 28.06 -38.75 5.05
N HIS A 103 27.84 -40.05 5.06
CA HIS A 103 28.17 -41.07 6.09
C HIS A 103 27.23 -42.28 5.90
N ARG A 104 27.48 -43.03 4.83
CA ARG A 104 27.21 -44.46 4.76
C ARG A 104 28.32 -45.07 3.92
N ALA A 105 29.40 -45.42 4.61
CA ALA A 105 30.38 -46.42 4.21
C ALA A 105 30.35 -47.49 5.30
#